data_AF-A0A323URH3-F1
#
_entry.id   AF-A0A323URH3-F1
#
_cell.length_a   1.000
_cell.length_b   1.000
_cell.length_c   1.000
_cell.angle_alpha   90.00
_cell.angle_beta   90.00
_cell.angle_gamma   90.00
#
_symmetry.space_group_name_H-M   'P 1'
#
loop_
_entity.id
_entity.type
_entity.pdbx_description
1 polymer ?
#
loop_
_entity_poly.entity_id
_entity_poly.type
_entity_poly.pdbx_seq_one_letter_code
_entity_poly.pdbx_strand_id
1 'polypeptide(L)' 'MRFMNTIISIRKRLGLSQVEFAAALGVTQGTVSNMEIGRYVIRPNLAQKVIEVAASHGLSVTYDDIYRPATQPTTPQEAA' A
#
# COMPACT_ATOMS: atom_id res chain seq x y z
N MET A 1 -0.64 15.63 -13.11
CA MET A 1 -1.43 14.67 -12.32
C MET A 1 -0.46 13.66 -11.74
N ARG A 2 -0.33 13.56 -10.41
CA ARG A 2 0.66 12.68 -9.77
C ARG A 2 0.08 11.27 -9.73
N PHE A 3 0.71 10.30 -10.39
CA PHE A 3 0.33 8.89 -10.32
C PHE A 3 0.31 8.47 -8.83
N MET A 4 -0.87 8.14 -8.31
CA MET A 4 -1.02 7.66 -6.93
C MET A 4 -0.44 6.25 -6.87
N ASN A 5 0.67 6.08 -6.17
CA ASN A 5 1.21 4.78 -5.80
C ASN A 5 0.16 4.00 -4.98
N THR A 6 0.08 2.68 -5.14
CA THR A 6 -0.84 1.86 -4.35
C THR A 6 -0.69 2.08 -2.86
N ILE A 7 0.53 2.30 -2.36
CA ILE A 7 0.78 2.46 -0.92
C ILE A 7 0.18 3.74 -0.35
N ILE A 8 0.30 4.86 -1.07
CA ILE A 8 -0.36 6.11 -0.65
C ILE A 8 -1.88 5.96 -0.72
N SER A 9 -2.40 5.20 -1.69
CA SER A 9 -3.83 4.89 -1.80
C SER A 9 -4.33 4.06 -0.61
N ILE A 10 -3.64 2.97 -0.28
CA ILE A 10 -3.95 2.10 0.86
C ILE A 10 -3.96 2.93 2.15
N ARG A 11 -2.87 3.65 2.45
CA ARG A 11 -2.79 4.45 3.68
C ARG A 11 -3.92 5.47 3.78
N LYS A 12 -4.24 6.17 2.69
CA LYS A 12 -5.33 7.15 2.69
C LYS A 12 -6.70 6.51 2.90
N ARG A 13 -6.95 5.32 2.33
CA ARG A 13 -8.19 4.54 2.57
C ARG A 13 -8.32 4.10 4.03
N LEU A 14 -7.19 3.87 4.71
CA LEU A 14 -7.15 3.58 6.14
C LEU A 14 -7.35 4.83 7.03
N GLY A 15 -7.34 6.03 6.46
CA GLY A 15 -7.46 7.29 7.21
C GLY A 15 -6.22 7.66 8.03
N LEU A 16 -5.08 7.01 7.79
CA LEU A 16 -3.86 7.17 8.60
C LEU A 16 -2.93 8.25 8.04
N SER A 17 -2.26 9.00 8.92
CA SER A 17 -1.08 9.78 8.59
C SER A 17 0.12 8.87 8.27
N GLN A 18 1.17 9.44 7.66
CA GLN A 18 2.40 8.66 7.40
C GLN A 18 3.07 8.18 8.68
N VAL A 19 2.94 8.91 9.79
CA VAL A 19 3.52 8.53 11.10
C VAL A 19 2.75 7.37 11.72
N GLU A 20 1.41 7.43 11.73
CA GLU A 20 0.58 6.36 12.26
C GLU A 20 0.74 5.07 11.46
N PHE A 21 0.80 5.19 10.13
CA PHE A 21 1.05 4.04 9.27
C PHE A 21 2.45 3.46 9.47
N ALA A 22 3.48 4.31 9.64
CA ALA A 22 4.83 3.86 9.95
C ALA A 22 4.89 3.10 11.29
N ALA A 23 4.22 3.63 12.32
CA ALA A 23 4.12 2.99 13.63
C ALA A 23 3.44 1.61 13.53
N ALA A 24 2.33 1.50 12.78
CA ALA A 24 1.64 0.24 12.55
C ALA A 24 2.51 -0.81 11.84
N LEU A 25 3.40 -0.39 10.95
CA LEU A 25 4.32 -1.27 10.22
C LEU A 25 5.62 -1.58 10.99
N GLY A 26 5.90 -0.84 12.06
CA GLY A 26 7.17 -0.90 12.78
C GLY A 26 8.36 -0.37 11.98
N VAL A 27 8.15 0.71 11.20
CA VAL A 27 9.18 1.39 10.40
C VAL A 27 9.20 2.89 10.70
N THR A 28 10.14 3.63 10.10
CA THR A 28 10.17 5.09 10.23
C THR A 28 9.20 5.78 9.28
N GLN A 29 8.74 6.99 9.61
CA GLN A 29 7.95 7.82 8.70
C GLN A 29 8.70 8.09 7.37
N GLY A 30 10.03 8.24 7.42
CA GLY A 30 10.87 8.39 6.24
C GLY A 30 10.81 7.17 5.30
N THR A 31 10.74 5.96 5.86
CA THR A 31 10.50 4.73 5.09
C THR A 31 9.18 4.80 4.34
N VAL A 32 8.10 5.24 5.00
CA VAL A 32 6.78 5.43 4.36
C VAL A 32 6.84 6.46 3.25
N SER A 33 7.46 7.62 3.49
CA SER A 33 7.63 8.65 2.46
C SER A 33 8.36 8.11 1.23
N ASN A 34 9.47 7.39 1.42
CA ASN A 34 10.24 6.77 0.33
C ASN A 34 9.45 5.70 -0.44
N MET A 35 8.61 4.92 0.25
CA MET A 35 7.70 3.97 -0.41
C MET A 35 6.69 4.71 -1.29
N GLU A 36 6.02 5.73 -0.76
CA GLU A 36 4.95 6.45 -1.47
C GLU A 36 5.43 7.16 -2.74
N ILE A 37 6.68 7.63 -2.75
CA ILE A 37 7.30 8.25 -3.93
C ILE A 37 8.01 7.25 -4.85
N GLY A 38 7.96 5.94 -4.54
CA GLY A 38 8.52 4.87 -5.36
C GLY A 38 10.05 4.74 -5.30
N ARG A 39 10.72 5.35 -4.31
CA ARG A 39 12.17 5.20 -4.11
C ARG A 39 12.56 3.92 -3.37
N TYR A 40 11.60 3.26 -2.73
CA TYR A 40 11.83 2.03 -1.98
C TYR A 40 10.93 0.91 -2.48
N VAL A 41 11.55 -0.20 -2.90
CA VAL A 41 10.84 -1.42 -3.28
C VAL A 41 10.41 -2.16 -2.02
N ILE A 42 9.12 -2.47 -1.92
CA ILE A 42 8.54 -3.15 -0.76
C ILE A 42 8.91 -4.63 -0.81
N ARG A 43 9.65 -5.10 0.22
CA ARG A 43 9.96 -6.52 0.39
C ARG A 43 8.71 -7.30 0.82
N PRO A 44 8.62 -8.61 0.51
CA PRO A 44 7.45 -9.43 0.86
C PRO A 44 7.04 -9.34 2.34
N ASN A 45 8.00 -9.36 3.27
CA ASN A 45 7.71 -9.26 4.71
C ASN A 45 7.02 -7.93 5.09
N LEU A 46 7.38 -6.83 4.42
CA LEU A 46 6.74 -5.54 4.66
C LEU A 46 5.37 -5.47 3.97
N ALA A 47 5.22 -6.07 2.79
CA ALA A 47 3.93 -6.20 2.13
C ALA A 47 2.94 -7.04 2.97
N GLN A 48 3.40 -8.12 3.58
CA GLN A 48 2.59 -8.91 4.52
C GLN A 48 2.07 -8.04 5.69
N LYS A 49 2.94 -7.25 6.32
CA LYS A 49 2.51 -6.32 7.38
C LYS A 49 1.49 -5.29 6.89
N VAL A 50 1.64 -4.79 5.67
CA VAL A 50 0.65 -3.87 5.08
C VAL A 50 -0.71 -4.56 4.95
N ILE A 51 -0.74 -5.82 4.51
CA ILE A 51 -1.97 -6.62 4.41
C ILE A 51 -2.60 -6.83 5.79
N GLU A 52 -1.80 -7.19 6.80
CA GLU A 52 -2.25 -7.39 8.18
C GLU A 52 -2.84 -6.11 8.80
N VAL A 53 -2.15 -4.97 8.63
CA VAL A 53 -2.63 -3.66 9.08
C VAL A 53 -3.89 -3.25 8.30
N ALA A 54 -3.96 -3.51 7.00
CA ALA A 54 -5.16 -3.22 6.24
C ALA A 54 -6.36 -4.04 6.75
N ALA A 55 -6.16 -5.34 6.96
CA ALA A 55 -7.20 -6.25 7.44
C ALA A 55 -7.72 -5.86 8.83
N SER A 56 -6.84 -5.45 9.75
CA SER A 56 -7.26 -5.01 11.10
C SER A 56 -8.09 -3.72 11.10
N HIS A 57 -8.01 -2.95 10.02
CA HIS A 57 -8.83 -1.76 9.76
C HIS A 57 -10.04 -2.02 8.85
N GLY A 58 -10.34 -3.29 8.55
CA GLY A 58 -11.47 -3.67 7.70
C GLY A 58 -11.25 -3.46 6.20
N LEU A 59 -10.00 -3.28 5.77
CA LEU A 59 -9.63 -3.11 4.38
C LEU A 59 -9.01 -4.39 3.82
N SER A 60 -9.63 -4.99 2.80
CA SER A 60 -9.02 -6.09 2.06
C SER A 60 -7.95 -5.55 1.11
N VAL A 61 -6.72 -6.01 1.29
CA VAL A 61 -5.54 -5.69 0.46
C VAL A 61 -4.80 -6.99 0.21
N THR A 62 -4.33 -7.17 -1.02
CA THR A 62 -3.56 -8.34 -1.47
C THR A 62 -2.16 -7.94 -1.92
N TYR A 63 -1.30 -8.93 -2.17
CA TYR A 63 0.00 -8.69 -2.80
C TYR A 63 -0.14 -8.06 -4.19
N ASP A 64 -1.18 -8.43 -4.95
CA ASP A 64 -1.43 -7.85 -6.26
C ASP A 64 -1.77 -6.37 -6.15
N ASP A 65 -2.54 -5.94 -5.15
CA ASP A 65 -2.77 -4.52 -4.93
C ASP A 65 -1.44 -3.78 -4.71
N ILE A 66 -0.56 -4.32 -3.87
CA ILE A 66 0.71 -3.71 -3.49
C ILE A 66 1.71 -3.64 -4.66
N TYR A 67 1.79 -4.70 -5.46
CA TYR A 67 2.79 -4.85 -6.52
C TYR A 67 2.29 -4.52 -7.92
N ARG A 68 0.98 -4.35 -8.12
CA ARG A 68 0.43 -3.96 -9.43
C ARG A 68 1.04 -2.62 -9.87
N PRO A 69 1.61 -2.56 -11.09
CA PRO A 69 2.07 -1.29 -11.65
C PRO A 69 0.90 -0.32 -11.73
N ALA A 70 1.09 0.93 -11.31
CA ALA A 70 0.07 2.00 -11.34
C ALA A 70 -0.46 2.34 -12.75
N THR A 71 0.01 1.63 -13.79
CA THR A 71 -0.38 1.77 -15.19
C THR A 71 -1.30 0.66 -15.70
N GLN A 72 -1.60 -0.37 -14.90
CA GLN A 72 -2.56 -1.40 -15.32
C GLN A 72 -3.97 -1.04 -14.85
N PRO A 73 -4.93 -0.77 -15.75
CA PRO A 73 -6.32 -0.69 -15.37
C PRO A 73 -6.70 -2.02 -14.71
N THR A 74 -7.32 -1.94 -13.53
CA THR A 74 -8.07 -3.02 -12.89
C THR A 74 -9.23 -3.36 -13.82
N THR A 75 -8.99 -4.13 -14.88
CA THR A 75 -10.07 -4.77 -15.61
C THR A 75 -10.69 -5.79 -14.65
N PRO A 76 -12.00 -5.71 -14.35
CA PRO A 76 -12.70 -6.85 -13.80
C PRO A 76 -12.46 -8.02 -14.76
N GLN A 77 -11.93 -9.12 -14.25
CA GLN A 77 -11.86 -10.38 -14.98
C GLN A 77 -13.30 -10.73 -15.37
N GLU A 78 -13.66 -10.52 -16.64
CA GLU A 78 -14.90 -11.04 -17.21
C GLU A 78 -14.91 -12.55 -17.00
N ALA A 79 -15.90 -13.00 -16.22
CA ALA A 79 -16.27 -14.39 -16.14
C ALA A 79 -16.69 -14.84 -17.56
N ALA A 80 -15.91 -15.74 -18.14
CA ALA A 80 -16.25 -16.53 -19.31
C ALA A 80 -16.75 -17.91 -18.87
#